data_AF-A0A923PXZ9-F1
#
_entry.id   AF-A0A923PXZ9-F1
#
_cell.length_a   1.000
_cell.length_b   1.000
_cell.length_c   1.000
_cell.angle_alpha   90.00
_cell.angle_beta   90.00
_cell.angle_gamma   90.00
#
_symmetry.space_group_name_H-M   'P 1'
#
loop_
_entity.id
_entity.type
_entity.pdbx_description
1 polymer ?
#
loop_
_entity_poly.entity_id
_entity_poly.type
_entity_poly.pdbx_seq_one_letter_code
_entity_poly.pdbx_strand_id
1 'polypeptide(L)'
;MMRILNFILVAILVTFGAKASAVCFSTVEEYKKVQSEFPPEFQKYPVYITTDGKLGVAAIEVRDVGDKFKIDAYFRKGYPIDRDDAYIQKLCFVDGKIKIDYEKTKNGKQVKDNFNVAYDGDAKTLKTLFTTFKISNKAEYDRVSTIIAATEKERAEKSSGVQGAQ
;
A
#
# COMPACT_ATOMS: atom_id res chain seq x y z
N MET A 1 54.09 -10.69 42.74
CA MET A 1 53.72 -9.66 41.75
C MET A 1 52.35 -9.99 41.18
N MET A 2 51.42 -9.03 41.28
CA MET A 2 50.17 -8.84 40.51
C MET A 2 50.32 -9.27 39.03
N ARG A 3 49.30 -9.70 38.24
CA ARG A 3 47.85 -9.48 38.27
C ARG A 3 47.16 -10.22 37.07
N ILE A 4 45.83 -10.36 37.13
CA ILE A 4 44.84 -10.48 36.03
C ILE A 4 44.69 -11.89 35.40
N LEU A 5 43.70 -12.72 35.75
CA LEU A 5 42.23 -12.58 35.65
C LEU A 5 41.73 -12.37 34.22
N ASN A 6 41.47 -13.44 33.47
CA ASN A 6 40.54 -13.41 32.34
C ASN A 6 39.47 -14.49 32.55
N PHE A 7 38.42 -14.07 33.26
CA PHE A 7 37.10 -14.68 33.17
C PHE A 7 36.65 -14.57 31.72
N ILE A 8 36.66 -15.68 30.98
CA ILE A 8 35.95 -15.77 29.71
C ILE A 8 34.46 -15.83 30.09
N LEU A 9 33.85 -14.64 30.08
CA LEU A 9 32.42 -14.46 30.13
C LEU A 9 31.85 -15.11 28.85
N VAL A 10 31.38 -16.34 28.96
CA VAL A 10 30.52 -16.96 27.94
C VAL A 10 29.20 -16.20 27.99
N ALA A 11 29.16 -15.06 27.30
CA ALA A 11 27.92 -14.35 27.02
C ALA A 11 27.08 -15.30 26.17
N ILE A 12 26.04 -15.83 26.79
CA ILE A 12 24.99 -16.62 26.18
C ILE A 12 24.40 -15.74 25.06
N LEU A 13 24.80 -16.03 23.82
CA LEU A 13 24.07 -15.63 22.62
C LEU A 13 22.74 -16.38 22.66
N VAL A 14 21.80 -15.86 23.46
CA VAL A 14 20.40 -16.18 23.26
C VAL A 14 20.05 -15.48 21.95
N THR A 15 20.18 -16.21 20.84
CA THR A 15 19.55 -15.84 19.57
C THR A 15 18.04 -15.90 19.82
N PHE A 16 17.50 -14.83 20.38
CA PHE A 16 16.08 -14.57 20.32
C PHE A 16 15.77 -14.45 18.82
N GLY A 17 15.26 -15.53 18.24
CA GLY A 17 14.42 -15.45 17.06
C GLY A 17 13.16 -14.70 17.47
N ALA A 18 13.29 -13.39 17.71
CA ALA A 18 12.17 -12.50 17.84
C ALA A 18 11.47 -12.53 16.49
N LYS A 19 10.36 -13.28 16.41
CA LYS A 19 9.35 -13.01 15.39
C LYS A 19 9.09 -11.51 15.48
N ALA A 20 9.38 -10.77 14.42
CA ALA A 20 9.23 -9.32 14.42
C ALA A 20 7.82 -9.01 14.94
N SER A 21 7.73 -8.33 16.08
CA SER A 21 6.45 -7.94 16.65
C SER A 21 5.71 -7.11 15.60
N ALA A 22 4.41 -7.37 15.43
CA ALA A 22 3.58 -6.62 14.51
C ALA A 22 3.70 -5.11 14.80
N VAL A 23 4.18 -4.35 13.83
CA VAL A 23 4.26 -2.88 13.93
C VAL A 23 3.00 -2.32 13.32
N CYS A 24 2.18 -1.61 14.09
CA CYS A 24 0.89 -1.11 13.64
C CYS A 24 0.68 0.35 14.00
N PHE A 25 -0.11 1.06 13.19
CA PHE A 25 -0.63 2.39 13.50
C PHE A 25 -2.05 2.56 12.95
N SER A 26 -2.78 3.48 13.55
CA SER A 26 -4.16 3.87 13.18
C SER A 26 -4.25 5.36 12.84
N THR A 27 -3.28 6.16 13.30
CA THR A 27 -3.22 7.61 13.09
C THR A 27 -1.85 8.07 12.60
N VAL A 28 -1.78 9.30 12.11
CA VAL A 28 -0.52 9.93 11.68
C VAL A 28 0.42 10.12 12.88
N GLU A 29 -0.12 10.46 14.05
CA GLU A 29 0.68 10.57 15.28
C GLU A 29 1.31 9.24 15.69
N GLU A 30 0.54 8.15 15.66
CA GLU A 30 1.04 6.81 15.95
C GLU A 30 2.11 6.39 14.94
N TYR A 31 1.86 6.62 13.65
CA TYR A 31 2.82 6.32 12.60
C TYR A 31 4.18 6.99 12.85
N LYS A 32 4.22 8.28 13.24
CA LYS A 32 5.48 8.98 13.53
C LYS A 32 6.31 8.32 14.63
N LYS A 33 5.67 7.61 15.57
CA LYS A 33 6.35 6.91 16.67
C LYS A 33 7.00 5.60 16.21
N VAL A 34 6.42 4.96 15.20
CA VAL A 34 6.85 3.63 14.70
C VAL A 34 7.43 3.66 13.28
N GLN A 35 7.51 4.83 12.64
CA GLN A 35 7.86 4.95 11.22
C GLN A 35 9.20 4.30 10.86
N SER A 36 10.20 4.36 11.75
CA SER A 36 11.52 3.78 11.51
C SER A 36 11.51 2.24 11.49
N GLU A 37 10.45 1.62 12.00
CA GLU A 37 10.27 0.17 12.02
C GLU A 37 9.59 -0.34 10.73
N PHE A 38 9.09 0.56 9.88
CA PHE A 38 8.54 0.22 8.58
C PHE A 38 9.63 0.09 7.51
N PRO A 39 9.38 -0.64 6.41
CA PRO A 39 10.29 -0.65 5.27
C PRO A 39 10.51 0.78 4.72
N PRO A 40 11.71 1.10 4.18
CA PRO A 40 12.09 2.46 3.76
C PRO A 40 11.06 3.17 2.87
N GLU A 41 10.41 2.42 1.98
CA GLU A 41 9.37 2.93 1.08
C GLU A 41 8.12 3.46 1.80
N PHE A 42 7.84 2.95 3.00
CA PHE A 42 6.69 3.33 3.83
C PHE A 42 7.08 4.25 4.98
N GLN A 43 8.36 4.65 5.09
CA GLN A 43 8.83 5.61 6.09
C GLN A 43 8.53 7.07 5.71
N LYS A 44 8.00 7.30 4.50
CA LYS A 44 7.57 8.61 4.04
C LYS A 44 6.26 8.49 3.28
N TYR A 45 5.33 9.39 3.61
CA TYR A 45 4.11 9.60 2.85
C TYR A 45 4.22 10.90 2.03
N PRO A 46 3.54 11.00 0.86
CA PRO A 46 2.69 9.98 0.25
C PRO A 46 3.46 8.78 -0.33
N VAL A 47 2.81 7.61 -0.35
CA VAL A 47 3.30 6.40 -1.00
C VAL A 47 2.49 6.17 -2.27
N TYR A 48 3.18 5.97 -3.39
CA TYR A 48 2.59 5.72 -4.70
C TYR A 48 2.78 4.26 -5.09
N ILE A 49 1.71 3.60 -5.52
CA ILE A 49 1.70 2.20 -5.91
C ILE A 49 1.01 2.09 -7.27
N THR A 50 1.60 1.37 -8.22
CA THR A 50 1.05 1.22 -9.57
C THR A 50 1.13 -0.21 -10.09
N THR A 51 0.33 -0.53 -11.11
CA THR A 51 0.41 -1.77 -11.89
C THR A 51 -0.11 -1.54 -13.30
N ASP A 52 0.52 -2.20 -14.28
CA ASP A 52 0.11 -2.30 -15.69
C ASP A 52 -0.14 -3.77 -16.10
N GLY A 53 -0.57 -4.60 -15.15
CA GLY A 53 -0.66 -6.05 -15.29
C GLY A 53 -1.99 -6.63 -15.80
N LYS A 54 -1.99 -7.96 -15.97
CA LYS A 54 -3.06 -8.78 -16.59
C LYS A 54 -4.48 -8.60 -16.01
N LEU A 55 -4.63 -8.13 -14.77
CA LEU A 55 -5.94 -8.00 -14.11
C LEU A 55 -6.43 -6.56 -13.98
N GLY A 56 -5.68 -5.60 -14.53
CA GLY A 56 -6.05 -4.21 -14.50
C GLY A 56 -4.86 -3.27 -14.39
N VAL A 57 -5.08 -2.06 -14.90
CA VAL A 57 -4.22 -0.91 -14.62
C VAL A 57 -4.71 -0.31 -13.32
N ALA A 58 -3.79 -0.08 -12.37
CA ALA A 58 -4.14 0.60 -11.13
C ALA A 58 -3.09 1.60 -10.69
N ALA A 59 -3.56 2.68 -10.06
CA ALA A 59 -2.76 3.71 -9.43
C ALA A 59 -3.35 3.99 -8.04
N ILE A 60 -2.53 3.89 -7.01
CA ILE A 60 -2.93 4.07 -5.62
C ILE A 60 -1.99 5.08 -4.99
N GLU A 61 -2.56 6.09 -4.36
CA GLU A 61 -1.87 7.06 -3.51
C GLU A 61 -2.35 6.86 -2.08
N VAL A 62 -1.41 6.70 -1.15
CA VAL A 62 -1.68 6.75 0.29
C VAL A 62 -1.06 8.03 0.83
N ARG A 63 -1.84 8.87 1.51
CA ARG A 63 -1.39 10.17 2.02
C ARG A 63 -2.04 10.52 3.35
N ASP A 64 -1.41 11.39 4.12
CA ASP A 64 -1.97 11.96 5.33
C ASP A 64 -3.01 13.05 5.02
N VAL A 65 -4.10 13.07 5.78
CA VAL A 65 -5.16 14.08 5.75
C VAL A 65 -5.56 14.36 7.20
N GLY A 66 -4.97 15.41 7.78
CA GLY A 66 -5.07 15.67 9.22
C GLY A 66 -4.37 14.56 10.00
N ASP A 67 -5.07 13.91 10.93
CA ASP A 67 -4.53 12.80 11.73
C ASP A 67 -4.84 11.40 11.14
N LYS A 68 -5.39 11.35 9.92
CA LYS A 68 -5.78 10.09 9.25
C LYS A 68 -4.95 9.86 8.00
N PHE A 69 -4.87 8.61 7.55
CA PHE A 69 -4.38 8.27 6.23
C PHE A 69 -5.54 8.00 5.26
N LYS A 70 -5.45 8.60 4.09
CA LYS A 70 -6.39 8.46 2.98
C LYS A 70 -5.77 7.61 1.88
N ILE A 71 -6.56 6.72 1.30
CA ILE A 71 -6.26 5.98 0.09
C ILE A 71 -7.09 6.58 -1.03
N ASP A 72 -6.40 7.12 -2.04
CA ASP A 72 -6.99 7.50 -3.31
C ASP A 72 -6.56 6.43 -4.34
N ALA A 73 -7.50 5.58 -4.76
CA ALA A 73 -7.19 4.46 -5.65
C ALA A 73 -8.02 4.47 -6.93
N TYR A 74 -7.35 4.19 -8.04
CA TYR A 74 -7.91 4.05 -9.37
C TYR A 74 -7.66 2.62 -9.83
N PHE A 75 -8.73 1.83 -10.01
CA PHE A 75 -8.62 0.45 -10.49
C PHE A 75 -9.43 0.22 -11.75
N ARG A 76 -8.78 -0.32 -12.79
CA ARG A 76 -9.48 -0.87 -13.95
C ARG A 76 -9.59 -2.39 -13.85
N LYS A 77 -10.61 -2.91 -13.16
CA LYS A 77 -10.92 -4.36 -13.13
C LYS A 77 -12.26 -4.62 -13.81
N GLY A 78 -12.32 -4.45 -15.12
CA GLY A 78 -13.60 -4.43 -15.85
C GLY A 78 -14.27 -3.05 -15.79
N TYR A 79 -15.57 -2.99 -16.02
CA TYR A 79 -16.36 -1.75 -16.01
C TYR A 79 -17.40 -1.79 -14.89
N PRO A 80 -17.63 -0.67 -14.17
CA PRO A 80 -16.94 0.63 -14.22
C PRO A 80 -15.53 0.61 -13.59
N ILE A 81 -14.75 1.69 -13.77
CA ILE A 81 -13.54 1.91 -12.96
C ILE A 81 -13.98 2.23 -11.54
N ASP A 82 -13.49 1.44 -10.60
CA ASP A 82 -13.71 1.68 -9.19
C ASP A 82 -12.69 2.73 -8.76
N ARG A 83 -13.16 3.98 -8.60
CA ARG A 83 -12.46 4.98 -7.79
C ARG A 83 -12.87 4.76 -6.34
N ASP A 84 -11.99 4.16 -5.58
CA ASP A 84 -12.20 4.00 -4.14
C ASP A 84 -11.53 5.18 -3.42
N ASP A 85 -12.33 5.85 -2.59
CA ASP A 85 -11.89 6.79 -1.57
C ASP A 85 -12.09 6.10 -0.22
N ALA A 86 -10.98 5.85 0.49
CA ALA A 86 -11.01 5.13 1.74
C ALA A 86 -10.09 5.77 2.78
N TYR A 87 -10.45 5.62 4.05
CA TYR A 87 -9.60 5.99 5.18
C TYR A 87 -9.06 4.75 5.87
N ILE A 88 -7.75 4.71 6.07
CA ILE A 88 -7.09 3.65 6.82
C ILE A 88 -7.52 3.77 8.28
N GLN A 89 -8.06 2.68 8.80
CA GLN A 89 -8.39 2.52 10.22
C GLN A 89 -7.21 1.91 10.98
N LYS A 90 -6.48 1.00 10.33
CA LYS A 90 -5.29 0.38 10.89
C LYS A 90 -4.39 -0.14 9.78
N LEU A 91 -3.10 0.11 9.88
CA LEU A 91 -2.09 -0.49 9.02
C LEU A 91 -1.07 -1.23 9.90
N CYS A 92 -0.74 -2.46 9.53
CA CYS A 92 0.25 -3.27 10.23
C CYS A 92 1.27 -3.85 9.25
N PHE A 93 2.55 -3.86 9.65
CA PHE A 93 3.61 -4.65 9.03
C PHE A 93 3.94 -5.83 9.94
N VAL A 94 3.73 -7.05 9.44
CA VAL A 94 3.92 -8.29 10.20
C VAL A 94 4.51 -9.36 9.29
N ASP A 95 5.68 -9.89 9.64
CA ASP A 95 6.33 -11.00 8.92
C ASP A 95 6.40 -10.77 7.38
N GLY A 96 6.79 -9.56 6.96
CA GLY A 96 6.89 -9.21 5.53
C GLY A 96 5.54 -9.02 4.82
N LYS A 97 4.45 -8.89 5.56
CA LYS A 97 3.11 -8.61 5.02
C LYS A 97 2.60 -7.27 5.52
N ILE A 98 1.92 -6.54 4.65
CA ILE A 98 1.18 -5.33 4.99
C ILE A 98 -0.29 -5.70 5.07
N LYS A 99 -0.90 -5.47 6.23
CA LYS A 99 -2.34 -5.58 6.45
C LYS A 99 -2.91 -4.16 6.63
N ILE A 100 -3.93 -3.84 5.85
CA ILE A 100 -4.62 -2.56 5.88
C ILE A 100 -6.09 -2.83 6.16
N ASP A 101 -6.58 -2.37 7.30
CA ASP A 101 -8.01 -2.26 7.58
C ASP A 101 -8.44 -0.83 7.21
N TYR A 102 -9.45 -0.68 6.36
CA TYR A 102 -9.91 0.62 5.86
C TYR A 102 -11.43 0.73 5.88
N GLU A 103 -11.91 1.97 5.85
CA GLU A 103 -13.33 2.30 5.74
C GLU A 103 -13.57 3.08 4.45
N LYS A 104 -14.55 2.65 3.66
CA LYS A 104 -14.96 3.31 2.42
C LYS A 104 -16.45 3.53 2.35
N THR A 105 -16.86 4.55 1.59
CA THR A 105 -18.28 4.82 1.35
C THR A 105 -18.77 4.02 0.15
N LYS A 106 -19.75 3.13 0.36
CA LYS A 106 -20.41 2.36 -0.71
C LYS A 106 -21.92 2.55 -0.62
N ASN A 107 -22.54 3.05 -1.69
CA ASN A 107 -23.97 3.35 -1.74
C ASN A 107 -24.46 4.23 -0.57
N GLY A 108 -23.67 5.26 -0.21
CA GLY A 108 -23.98 6.17 0.90
C GLY A 108 -23.81 5.59 2.31
N LYS A 109 -23.31 4.36 2.44
CA LYS A 109 -23.02 3.72 3.74
C LYS A 109 -21.51 3.55 3.93
N GLN A 110 -21.03 3.76 5.15
CA GLN A 110 -19.66 3.38 5.52
C GLN A 110 -19.56 1.86 5.60
N VAL A 111 -18.56 1.31 4.91
CA VAL A 111 -18.25 -0.12 4.87
C VAL A 111 -16.80 -0.30 5.28
N LYS A 112 -16.59 -1.16 6.26
CA LYS A 112 -15.25 -1.58 6.68
C LYS A 112 -14.81 -2.78 5.87
N ASP A 113 -13.57 -2.76 5.43
CA ASP A 113 -12.97 -3.81 4.62
C ASP A 113 -11.48 -3.93 4.97
N ASN A 114 -10.82 -4.98 4.49
CA ASN A 114 -9.42 -5.19 4.75
C ASN A 114 -8.68 -5.74 3.53
N PHE A 115 -7.40 -5.41 3.46
CA PHE A 115 -6.51 -5.83 2.39
C PHE A 115 -5.20 -6.35 3.00
N ASN A 116 -4.71 -7.47 2.48
CA ASN A 116 -3.45 -8.08 2.92
C ASN A 116 -2.58 -8.36 1.69
N VAL A 117 -1.34 -7.85 1.73
CA VAL A 117 -0.35 -8.01 0.66
C VAL A 117 0.98 -8.47 1.22
N ALA A 118 1.61 -9.40 0.52
CA ALA A 118 3.00 -9.72 0.75
C ALA A 118 3.87 -8.58 0.20
N TYR A 119 4.82 -8.11 1.00
CA TYR A 119 5.80 -7.12 0.59
C TYR A 119 7.12 -7.83 0.27
N ASP A 120 7.63 -7.57 -0.92
CA ASP A 120 8.93 -8.03 -1.39
C ASP A 120 9.84 -6.81 -1.48
N GLY A 121 10.69 -6.64 -0.47
CA GLY A 121 11.53 -5.45 -0.32
C GLY A 121 12.65 -5.34 -1.35
N ASP A 122 13.21 -6.48 -1.77
CA ASP A 122 14.26 -6.51 -2.78
C ASP A 122 13.71 -6.03 -4.14
N ALA A 123 12.51 -6.49 -4.49
CA ALA A 123 11.83 -6.08 -5.73
C ALA A 123 11.04 -4.76 -5.59
N LYS A 124 10.88 -4.22 -4.37
CA LYS A 124 9.99 -3.10 -4.03
C LYS A 124 8.56 -3.30 -4.57
N THR A 125 8.01 -4.50 -4.35
CA THR A 125 6.68 -4.86 -4.85
C THR A 125 5.73 -5.29 -3.74
N LEU A 126 4.43 -5.13 -4.00
CA LEU A 126 3.34 -5.66 -3.19
C LEU A 126 2.61 -6.73 -3.98
N LYS A 127 2.56 -7.95 -3.46
CA LYS A 127 2.01 -9.13 -4.12
C LYS A 127 0.71 -9.54 -3.45
N THR A 128 -0.34 -9.63 -4.26
CA THR A 128 -1.58 -10.34 -3.93
C THR A 128 -1.54 -11.72 -4.59
N LEU A 129 -2.58 -12.55 -4.36
CA LEU A 129 -2.77 -13.80 -5.10
C LEU A 129 -2.87 -13.60 -6.62
N PHE A 130 -3.24 -12.40 -7.06
CA PHE A 130 -3.73 -12.16 -8.41
C PHE A 130 -2.87 -11.15 -9.20
N THR A 131 -2.28 -10.19 -8.50
CA THR A 131 -1.57 -9.04 -9.09
C THR A 131 -0.33 -8.72 -8.27
N THR A 132 0.73 -8.29 -8.97
CA THR A 132 1.90 -7.65 -8.37
C THR A 132 1.84 -6.16 -8.65
N PHE A 133 1.88 -5.36 -7.60
CA PHE A 133 1.97 -3.91 -7.67
C PHE A 133 3.41 -3.48 -7.42
N LYS A 134 3.83 -2.39 -8.07
CA LYS A 134 5.13 -1.77 -7.88
C LYS A 134 4.99 -0.58 -6.95
N ILE A 135 5.88 -0.46 -5.98
CA ILE A 135 6.06 0.81 -5.28
C ILE A 135 6.76 1.76 -6.25
N SER A 136 6.16 2.93 -6.44
CA SER A 136 6.39 3.82 -7.57
C SER A 136 6.73 5.23 -7.09
N ASN A 137 6.73 6.19 -8.01
CA ASN A 137 6.85 7.60 -7.70
C ASN A 137 5.64 8.38 -8.26
N LYS A 138 5.54 9.67 -7.92
CA LYS A 138 4.43 10.52 -8.35
C LYS A 138 4.30 10.61 -9.87
N ALA A 139 5.42 10.71 -10.59
CA ALA A 139 5.38 10.82 -12.06
C ALA A 139 4.77 9.55 -12.70
N GLU A 140 5.13 8.37 -12.19
CA GLU A 140 4.56 7.11 -12.67
C GLU A 140 3.08 6.96 -12.27
N TYR A 141 2.71 7.38 -11.05
CA TYR A 141 1.32 7.44 -10.62
C TYR A 141 0.48 8.36 -11.53
N ASP A 142 0.96 9.57 -11.83
CA ASP A 142 0.29 10.53 -12.69
C ASP A 142 0.16 9.98 -14.13
N ARG A 143 1.22 9.35 -14.65
CA ARG A 143 1.23 8.70 -15.97
C ARG A 143 0.18 7.59 -16.05
N VAL A 144 0.17 6.69 -15.08
CA VAL A 144 -0.78 5.55 -15.03
C VAL A 144 -2.21 6.06 -14.85
N SER A 145 -2.44 7.04 -13.98
CA SER A 145 -3.75 7.67 -13.79
C SER A 145 -4.26 8.33 -15.08
N THR A 146 -3.38 8.98 -15.83
CA THR A 146 -3.70 9.57 -17.14
C THR A 146 -4.09 8.50 -18.16
N ILE A 147 -3.38 7.36 -18.20
CA ILE A 147 -3.74 6.23 -19.07
C ILE A 147 -5.13 5.70 -18.72
N ILE A 148 -5.45 5.57 -17.43
CA ILE A 148 -6.78 5.15 -16.97
C ILE A 148 -7.85 6.14 -17.47
N ALA A 149 -7.66 7.45 -17.26
CA ALA A 149 -8.60 8.49 -17.66
C ALA A 149 -8.77 8.61 -19.20
N ALA A 150 -7.69 8.50 -19.97
CA ALA A 150 -7.77 8.53 -21.44
C ALA A 150 -8.54 7.32 -21.98
N THR A 151 -8.32 6.14 -21.39
CA THR A 151 -9.04 4.91 -21.74
C THR A 151 -10.55 5.03 -21.45
N GLU A 152 -10.93 5.77 -20.41
CA GLU A 152 -12.35 6.09 -20.14
C GLU A 152 -12.96 6.94 -21.23
N LYS A 153 -12.27 8.03 -21.61
CA LYS A 153 -12.76 9.00 -22.59
C LYS A 153 -12.99 8.36 -23.96
N GLU A 154 -12.00 7.65 -24.50
CA GLU A 154 -12.12 6.97 -25.79
C GLU A 154 -13.28 5.97 -25.83
N ARG A 155 -13.61 5.35 -24.69
CA ARG A 155 -14.71 4.39 -24.61
C ARG A 155 -16.06 5.07 -24.45
N ALA A 156 -16.16 6.14 -23.67
CA ALA A 156 -17.39 6.94 -23.57
C ALA A 156 -17.82 7.42 -24.96
N GLU A 157 -16.86 7.91 -25.75
CA GLU A 157 -17.04 8.31 -27.15
C GLU A 157 -17.49 7.12 -28.04
N LYS A 158 -16.89 5.94 -27.88
CA LYS A 158 -17.33 4.72 -28.60
C LYS A 158 -18.73 4.23 -28.18
N SER A 159 -19.11 4.35 -26.92
CA SER A 159 -20.44 3.94 -26.43
C SER A 159 -21.55 4.93 -26.81
N SER A 160 -21.22 6.20 -26.98
CA SER A 160 -22.15 7.24 -27.44
C SER A 160 -22.24 7.33 -28.98
N GLY A 161 -21.28 6.72 -29.70
CA GLY A 161 -21.26 6.64 -31.17
C GLY A 161 -22.14 5.55 -31.81
N VAL A 162 -22.85 4.71 -31.04
CA VAL A 162 -23.82 3.73 -31.58
C VAL A 162 -25.22 4.33 -31.61
N GLN A 163 -25.39 5.46 -32.29
CA GLN A 163 -26.72 6.00 -32.69
C GLN A 163 -26.65 6.77 -34.02
N GLY A 164 -25.67 6.46 -34.87
CA GLY A 164 -25.46 7.17 -36.15
C GLY A 164 -25.18 6.23 -37.32
N ALA A 165 -25.84 5.08 -37.39
CA ALA A 165 -25.85 4.25 -38.58
C ALA A 165 -27.16 3.48 -38.69
N GLN A 166 -28.21 4.17 -39.11
CA GLN A 166 -29.17 3.78 -40.18
C GLN A 166 -30.28 4.81 -40.29
#